data_AF-A0A7C0V0C0-F1
#
_entry.id   AF-A0A7C0V0C0-F1
#
_cell.length_a   1.000
_cell.length_b   1.000
_cell.length_c   1.000
_cell.angle_alpha   90.00
_cell.angle_beta   90.00
_cell.angle_gamma   90.00
#
_symmetry.space_group_name_H-M   'P 1'
#
loop_
_entity.id
_entity.type
_entity.pdbx_description
1 polymer ?
#
loop_
_entity_poly.entity_id
_entity_poly.type
_entity_poly.pdbx_seq_one_letter_code
_entity_poly.pdbx_strand_id
1 'polypeptide(L)'
;MATFSLLFSVLLGISALQPPPQTKQGLCAGLALPQVSAYSNETYHKGSLVVERSNVAVISDCRFIQVGDIVVRESGTLVIRNAELMLNQSHSYEFTILIEDHATLIVEDSTLLSNYVFEVRITELTTSQIVDSDIRGRLTCDGGDTTVLSSMVSEVLCWDGAKLHLVEATASVSCKGGDLYIEDSRIPLMTLDLWDARAILMDLEPGHIDHWKLRENNLVWWAYPRITIENSDIGGWGVEVGGTSDVSVRSSQLSVLGVHFTDGINVSMERLPTGRVDRWNLLEDAEVNMILL
;
A
#
# COMPACT_ATOMS: atom_id res chain seq x y z
N MET A 1 -17.29 5.25 20.67
CA MET A 1 -17.50 3.79 20.62
C MET A 1 -16.97 3.38 19.25
N ALA A 2 -15.69 2.99 19.19
CA ALA A 2 -14.97 2.80 17.94
C ALA A 2 -15.35 1.44 17.34
N THR A 3 -16.07 1.46 16.23
CA THR A 3 -16.34 0.27 15.42
C THR A 3 -15.11 0.01 14.55
N PHE A 4 -14.33 -1.00 14.94
CA PHE A 4 -13.31 -1.58 14.07
C PHE A 4 -14.02 -2.32 12.94
N SER A 5 -13.90 -1.84 11.71
CA SER A 5 -14.26 -2.59 10.51
C SER A 5 -13.04 -3.41 10.08
N LEU A 6 -13.12 -4.73 10.23
CA LEU A 6 -12.19 -5.67 9.61
C LEU A 6 -12.55 -5.77 8.12
N LEU A 7 -11.78 -5.08 7.29
CA LEU A 7 -11.91 -5.13 5.83
C LEU A 7 -11.40 -6.49 5.30
N PHE A 8 -12.32 -7.33 4.84
CA PHE A 8 -12.03 -8.45 3.96
C PHE A 8 -12.16 -7.96 2.51
N SER A 9 -11.04 -7.74 1.83
CA SER A 9 -11.00 -7.66 0.37
C SER A 9 -10.98 -9.08 -0.20
N VAL A 10 -12.05 -9.48 -0.89
CA VAL A 10 -12.08 -10.74 -1.63
C VAL A 10 -11.35 -10.54 -2.95
N LEU A 11 -10.04 -10.85 -2.97
CA LEU A 11 -9.26 -10.97 -4.20
C LEU A 11 -9.66 -12.26 -4.94
N LEU A 12 -10.49 -12.14 -5.97
CA LEU A 12 -10.70 -13.21 -6.95
C LEU A 12 -9.54 -13.22 -7.95
N GLY A 13 -8.41 -13.79 -7.53
CA GLY A 13 -7.32 -14.14 -8.45
C GLY A 13 -7.70 -15.37 -9.28
N ILE A 14 -7.92 -15.20 -10.58
CA ILE A 14 -8.12 -16.30 -11.51
C ILE A 14 -6.75 -16.95 -11.79
N SER A 15 -6.46 -18.06 -11.10
CA SER A 15 -5.39 -18.98 -11.46
C SER A 15 -6.00 -20.15 -12.25
N ALA A 16 -5.79 -20.17 -13.57
CA ALA A 16 -5.97 -21.38 -14.36
C ALA A 16 -4.80 -22.35 -14.08
N LEU A 17 -4.95 -23.23 -13.08
CA LEU A 17 -4.04 -24.35 -12.85
C LEU A 17 -4.49 -25.54 -13.71
N GLN A 18 -3.83 -25.73 -14.86
CA GLN A 18 -3.67 -27.07 -15.41
C GLN A 18 -2.57 -27.80 -14.61
N PRO A 19 -2.77 -29.06 -14.20
CA PRO A 19 -1.70 -29.81 -13.56
C PRO A 19 -0.62 -30.20 -14.60
N PRO A 20 0.68 -30.00 -14.32
CA PRO A 20 1.73 -30.52 -15.16
C PRO A 20 1.83 -32.07 -15.01
N PRO A 21 2.26 -32.78 -16.06
CA PRO A 21 2.38 -34.23 -16.03
C PRO A 21 3.49 -34.66 -15.05
N GLN A 22 3.16 -35.63 -14.20
CA GLN A 22 4.12 -36.26 -13.30
C GLN A 22 5.18 -37.02 -14.10
N THR A 23 6.45 -36.64 -13.93
CA THR A 23 7.60 -37.46 -14.31
C THR A 23 8.53 -37.64 -13.12
N LYS A 24 9.12 -38.83 -13.06
CA LYS A 24 9.68 -39.52 -11.88
C LYS A 24 10.86 -38.80 -11.22
N GLN A 25 10.95 -39.06 -9.91
CA GLN A 25 12.01 -38.74 -8.96
C GLN A 25 13.44 -38.89 -9.51
N GLY A 26 14.26 -37.86 -9.26
CA GLY A 26 15.71 -37.92 -9.21
C GLY A 26 16.19 -37.21 -7.96
N LEU A 27 16.84 -37.95 -7.06
CA LEU A 27 17.42 -37.47 -5.80
C LEU A 27 18.62 -36.56 -6.11
N CYS A 28 18.55 -35.26 -5.79
CA CYS A 28 19.72 -34.42 -5.62
C CYS A 28 19.56 -33.61 -4.33
N ALA A 29 20.29 -34.01 -3.29
CA ALA A 29 20.48 -33.23 -2.09
C ALA A 29 21.20 -31.93 -2.46
N GLY A 30 20.45 -30.84 -2.58
CA GLY A 30 21.01 -29.50 -2.69
C GLY A 30 21.49 -29.06 -1.31
N LEU A 31 22.82 -28.94 -1.17
CA LEU A 31 23.45 -28.24 -0.06
C LEU A 31 22.87 -26.82 0.01
N ALA A 32 22.16 -26.51 1.10
CA ALA A 32 21.79 -25.15 1.42
C ALA A 32 23.08 -24.37 1.69
N LEU A 33 23.43 -23.47 0.78
CA LEU A 33 24.48 -22.48 1.02
C LEU A 33 24.00 -21.59 2.18
N PRO A 34 24.79 -21.39 3.25
CA PRO A 34 24.38 -20.53 4.33
C PRO A 34 24.25 -19.08 3.82
N GLN A 35 23.14 -18.41 4.15
CA GLN A 35 23.04 -16.97 3.96
C GLN A 35 24.11 -16.30 4.83
N VAL A 36 25.17 -15.82 4.17
CA VAL A 36 26.15 -14.95 4.81
C VAL A 36 25.43 -13.63 5.06
N SER A 37 25.19 -13.28 6.32
CA SER A 37 24.70 -11.96 6.71
C SER A 37 25.66 -10.90 6.13
N ALA A 38 25.12 -9.92 5.40
CA ALA A 38 25.91 -8.79 4.89
C ALA A 38 26.48 -7.91 6.02
N TYR A 39 25.92 -8.04 7.23
CA TYR A 39 26.30 -7.25 8.41
C TYR A 39 27.08 -8.09 9.41
N SER A 40 28.20 -7.56 9.90
CA SER A 40 29.01 -8.20 10.95
C SER A 40 28.42 -8.05 12.35
N ASN A 41 27.58 -7.03 12.55
CA ASN A 41 26.91 -6.75 13.82
C ASN A 41 25.44 -7.13 13.71
N GLU A 42 24.99 -8.02 14.60
CA GLU A 42 23.58 -8.37 14.76
C GLU A 42 23.12 -7.98 16.17
N THR A 43 21.99 -7.29 16.26
CA THR A 43 21.34 -6.95 17.54
C THR A 43 19.98 -7.62 17.59
N TYR A 44 19.67 -8.29 18.70
CA TYR A 44 18.37 -8.89 18.94
C TYR A 44 17.67 -8.16 20.09
N HIS A 45 16.48 -7.61 19.83
CA HIS A 45 15.65 -6.93 20.81
C HIS A 45 14.27 -7.60 20.89
N LYS A 46 13.83 -7.88 22.12
CA LYS A 46 12.53 -8.47 22.40
C LYS A 46 11.73 -7.55 23.32
N GLY A 47 10.47 -7.34 22.97
CA GLY A 47 9.60 -6.33 23.57
C GLY A 47 9.55 -5.08 22.69
N SER A 48 8.59 -4.19 22.95
CA SER A 48 8.43 -2.98 22.15
C SER A 48 9.61 -2.04 22.32
N LEU A 49 10.13 -1.51 21.21
CA LEU A 49 11.09 -0.42 21.21
C LEU A 49 10.32 0.90 21.20
N VAL A 50 10.45 1.71 22.25
CA VAL A 50 9.72 2.98 22.38
C VAL A 50 10.71 4.14 22.38
N VAL A 51 10.49 5.10 21.49
CA VAL A 51 11.27 6.33 21.36
C VAL A 51 10.35 7.50 21.63
N GLU A 52 10.51 8.15 22.77
CA GLU A 52 9.61 9.20 23.24
C GLU A 52 10.36 10.39 23.85
N ARG A 53 9.64 11.50 24.08
CA ARG A 53 10.15 12.71 24.78
C ARG A 53 11.35 13.36 24.10
N SER A 54 11.27 13.53 22.79
CA SER A 54 12.36 14.12 21.99
C SER A 54 13.68 13.35 22.02
N ASN A 55 13.68 12.11 22.51
CA ASN A 55 14.85 11.24 22.41
C ASN A 55 15.06 10.81 20.96
N VAL A 56 16.32 10.57 20.63
CA VAL A 56 16.74 10.04 19.33
C VAL A 56 17.26 8.62 19.54
N ALA A 57 16.69 7.67 18.82
CA ALA A 57 17.22 6.32 18.71
C ALA A 57 17.80 6.10 17.31
N VAL A 58 18.96 5.44 17.25
CA VAL A 58 19.65 5.16 15.99
C VAL A 58 19.90 3.67 15.88
N ILE A 59 19.41 3.07 14.79
CA ILE A 59 19.75 1.72 14.35
C ILE A 59 20.65 1.88 13.12
N SER A 60 21.95 1.62 13.26
CA SER A 60 22.88 1.75 12.13
C SER A 60 23.89 0.63 12.02
N ASP A 61 24.37 0.41 10.79
CA ASP A 61 25.50 -0.46 10.44
C ASP A 61 25.35 -1.90 10.99
N CYS A 62 24.12 -2.39 11.03
CA CYS A 62 23.81 -3.69 11.63
C CYS A 62 22.57 -4.34 11.03
N ARG A 63 22.44 -5.64 11.35
CA ARG A 63 21.18 -6.36 11.26
C ARG A 63 20.48 -6.26 12.62
N PHE A 64 19.32 -5.60 12.68
CA PHE A 64 18.54 -5.44 13.90
C PHE A 64 17.30 -6.32 13.84
N ILE A 65 17.23 -7.31 14.72
CA ILE A 65 16.10 -8.23 14.83
C ILE A 65 15.19 -7.76 15.96
N GLN A 66 14.00 -7.33 15.59
CA GLN A 66 13.00 -6.79 16.50
C GLN A 66 11.83 -7.78 16.66
N VAL A 67 11.51 -8.15 17.91
CA VAL A 67 10.36 -8.98 18.28
C VAL A 67 9.44 -8.16 19.18
N GLY A 68 8.50 -7.43 18.58
CA GLY A 68 7.64 -6.45 19.23
C GLY A 68 7.47 -5.20 18.37
N ASP A 69 6.55 -4.32 18.75
CA ASP A 69 6.34 -3.05 18.05
C ASP A 69 7.56 -2.12 18.13
N ILE A 70 7.63 -1.17 17.20
CA ILE A 70 8.48 0.01 17.33
C ILE A 70 7.55 1.22 17.36
N VAL A 71 7.59 2.00 18.44
CA VAL A 71 6.71 3.16 18.63
C VAL A 71 7.55 4.40 18.81
N VAL A 72 7.36 5.38 17.93
CA VAL A 72 8.01 6.69 18.00
C VAL A 72 6.92 7.74 18.21
N ARG A 73 6.99 8.47 19.31
CA ARG A 73 5.94 9.41 19.75
C ARG A 73 6.51 10.55 20.58
N GLU A 74 5.67 11.49 21.00
CA GLU A 74 6.06 12.61 21.87
C GLU A 74 7.32 13.34 21.34
N SER A 75 7.30 13.67 20.05
CA SER A 75 8.43 14.29 19.33
C SER A 75 9.74 13.49 19.30
N GLY A 76 9.70 12.18 19.59
CA GLY A 76 10.84 11.28 19.43
C GLY A 76 11.29 11.16 17.97
N THR A 77 12.54 10.71 17.77
CA THR A 77 13.09 10.49 16.43
C THR A 77 13.73 9.13 16.33
N LEU A 78 13.31 8.33 15.35
CA LEU A 78 13.97 7.09 14.98
C LEU A 78 14.74 7.29 13.67
N VAL A 79 16.02 6.96 13.70
CA VAL A 79 16.89 6.92 12.52
C VAL A 79 17.32 5.48 12.27
N ILE A 80 17.05 4.96 11.07
CA ILE A 80 17.51 3.66 10.59
C ILE A 80 18.42 3.95 9.40
N ARG A 81 19.72 3.65 9.52
CA ARG A 81 20.71 4.02 8.50
C ARG A 81 21.67 2.89 8.20
N ASN A 82 21.86 2.54 6.91
CA ASN A 82 22.77 1.47 6.51
C ASN A 82 22.52 0.19 7.33
N ALA A 83 21.25 -0.19 7.48
CA ALA A 83 20.84 -1.26 8.37
C ALA A 83 19.79 -2.17 7.73
N GLU A 84 19.75 -3.41 8.21
CA GLU A 84 18.68 -4.34 7.92
C GLU A 84 17.82 -4.52 9.19
N LEU A 85 16.62 -3.94 9.20
CA LEU A 85 15.66 -4.13 10.28
C LEU A 85 14.72 -5.28 9.94
N MET A 86 14.83 -6.37 10.68
CA MET A 86 13.94 -7.53 10.55
C MET A 86 12.91 -7.54 11.68
N LEU A 87 11.63 -7.36 11.33
CA LEU A 87 10.53 -7.68 12.25
C LEU A 87 10.33 -9.19 12.29
N ASN A 88 10.66 -9.80 13.43
CA ASN A 88 10.54 -11.23 13.64
C ASN A 88 9.16 -11.54 14.27
N GLN A 89 8.19 -11.75 13.40
CA GLN A 89 6.79 -12.07 13.74
C GLN A 89 6.38 -13.47 13.26
N SER A 90 5.27 -13.96 13.81
CA SER A 90 4.71 -15.30 13.61
C SER A 90 3.49 -15.33 12.69
N HIS A 91 2.86 -14.18 12.43
CA HIS A 91 1.80 -14.00 11.44
C HIS A 91 1.79 -12.55 10.92
N SER A 92 1.00 -12.27 9.88
CA SER A 92 0.85 -10.90 9.35
C SER A 92 0.25 -9.95 10.38
N TYR A 93 0.72 -8.70 10.37
CA TYR A 93 0.25 -7.60 11.22
C TYR A 93 0.36 -7.88 12.73
N GLU A 94 1.31 -8.72 13.16
CA GLU A 94 1.53 -8.94 14.59
C GLU A 94 2.18 -7.71 15.25
N PHE A 95 3.13 -7.08 14.56
CA PHE A 95 3.84 -5.90 15.03
C PHE A 95 3.80 -4.76 14.01
N THR A 96 3.79 -3.53 14.52
CA THR A 96 3.75 -2.30 13.72
C THR A 96 4.92 -1.38 14.08
N ILE A 97 5.44 -0.68 13.08
CA ILE A 97 6.29 0.50 13.29
C ILE A 97 5.38 1.72 13.24
N LEU A 98 5.05 2.28 14.41
CA LEU A 98 4.10 3.37 14.56
C LEU A 98 4.83 4.69 14.83
N ILE A 99 4.57 5.70 13.99
CA ILE A 99 5.08 7.06 14.12
C ILE A 99 3.88 7.98 14.37
N GLU A 100 3.84 8.61 15.55
CA GLU A 100 2.73 9.45 16.00
C GLU A 100 3.20 10.66 16.84
N ASP A 101 2.28 11.53 17.25
CA ASP A 101 2.54 12.60 18.23
C ASP A 101 3.79 13.46 17.94
N HIS A 102 3.83 14.06 16.75
CA HIS A 102 4.95 14.91 16.30
C HIS A 102 6.30 14.20 16.16
N ALA A 103 6.31 12.87 16.12
CA ALA A 103 7.52 12.09 15.91
C ALA A 103 8.10 12.24 14.50
N THR A 104 9.37 11.85 14.38
CA THR A 104 10.10 11.80 13.11
C THR A 104 10.66 10.40 12.84
N LEU A 105 10.48 9.92 11.61
CA LEU A 105 11.14 8.72 11.09
C LEU A 105 12.09 9.08 9.96
N ILE A 106 13.32 8.58 10.04
CA ILE A 106 14.32 8.68 8.97
C ILE A 106 14.82 7.28 8.65
N VAL A 107 14.67 6.85 7.41
CA VAL A 107 15.18 5.57 6.89
C VAL A 107 16.06 5.86 5.69
N GLU A 108 17.34 5.51 5.78
CA GLU A 108 18.35 5.83 4.77
C GLU A 108 19.19 4.58 4.47
N ASP A 109 19.42 4.28 3.21
CA ASP A 109 20.29 3.16 2.77
C ASP A 109 19.96 1.83 3.48
N SER A 110 18.68 1.54 3.72
CA SER A 110 18.27 0.47 4.64
C SER A 110 17.25 -0.48 4.05
N THR A 111 17.17 -1.68 4.62
CA THR A 111 16.14 -2.67 4.26
C THR A 111 15.28 -2.98 5.49
N LEU A 112 13.97 -2.80 5.36
CA LEU A 112 12.98 -3.20 6.36
C LEU A 112 12.26 -4.44 5.84
N LEU A 113 12.30 -5.55 6.58
CA LEU A 113 11.71 -6.81 6.11
C LEU A 113 11.14 -7.68 7.23
N SER A 114 10.34 -8.65 6.81
CA SER A 114 9.78 -9.70 7.65
C SER A 114 9.34 -10.86 6.76
N ASN A 115 9.18 -12.06 7.35
CA ASN A 115 8.60 -13.21 6.65
C ASN A 115 7.07 -13.11 6.46
N TYR A 116 6.43 -12.18 7.17
CA TYR A 116 5.01 -11.85 7.04
C TYR A 116 4.82 -10.36 6.74
N VAL A 117 3.62 -10.00 6.27
CA VAL A 117 3.27 -8.60 6.03
C VAL A 117 3.33 -7.83 7.35
N PHE A 118 4.03 -6.70 7.35
CA PHE A 118 4.08 -5.74 8.45
C PHE A 118 3.67 -4.36 7.95
N GLU A 119 3.42 -3.47 8.90
CA GLU A 119 3.03 -2.09 8.61
C GLU A 119 4.01 -1.10 9.24
N VAL A 120 4.39 -0.10 8.46
CA VAL A 120 4.92 1.17 8.92
C VAL A 120 3.77 2.17 8.84
N ARG A 121 3.27 2.63 9.98
CA ARG A 121 2.13 3.54 10.07
C ARG A 121 2.58 4.93 10.50
N ILE A 122 2.32 5.91 9.66
CA ILE A 122 2.61 7.32 9.86
C ILE A 122 1.28 8.04 10.09
N THR A 123 1.12 8.72 11.23
CA THR A 123 -0.14 9.42 11.56
C THR A 123 0.00 10.93 11.45
N GLU A 124 -1.09 11.67 11.73
CA GLU A 124 -1.12 13.12 11.69
C GLU A 124 0.02 13.80 12.46
N LEU A 125 0.42 14.98 11.99
CA LEU A 125 1.42 15.85 12.61
C LEU A 125 2.84 15.27 12.72
N THR A 126 3.15 14.19 12.01
CA THR A 126 4.49 13.57 11.97
C THR A 126 5.26 13.92 10.69
N THR A 127 6.56 13.61 10.67
CA THR A 127 7.39 13.74 9.47
C THR A 127 8.17 12.45 9.23
N SER A 128 8.18 11.97 7.98
CA SER A 128 8.92 10.77 7.59
C SER A 128 9.71 10.97 6.31
N GLN A 129 10.96 10.51 6.30
CA GLN A 129 11.82 10.49 5.12
C GLN A 129 12.37 9.08 4.92
N ILE A 130 12.16 8.53 3.73
CA ILE A 130 12.64 7.21 3.32
C ILE A 130 13.45 7.43 2.05
N VAL A 131 14.75 7.18 2.11
CA VAL A 131 15.70 7.50 1.03
C VAL A 131 16.57 6.28 0.76
N ASP A 132 16.77 5.95 -0.52
CA ASP A 132 17.65 4.86 -0.97
C ASP A 132 17.40 3.52 -0.24
N SER A 133 16.13 3.21 0.03
CA SER A 133 15.74 2.12 0.94
C SER A 133 14.74 1.14 0.32
N ASP A 134 14.69 -0.08 0.88
CA ASP A 134 13.77 -1.17 0.50
C ASP A 134 12.87 -1.53 1.69
N ILE A 135 11.59 -1.15 1.64
CA ILE A 135 10.58 -1.53 2.63
C ILE A 135 9.72 -2.66 2.07
N ARG A 136 9.99 -3.89 2.50
CA ARG A 136 9.25 -5.10 2.10
C ARG A 136 7.98 -5.31 2.91
N GLY A 137 7.27 -4.22 3.14
CA GLY A 137 6.03 -4.17 3.92
C GLY A 137 5.11 -3.09 3.38
N ARG A 138 4.09 -2.77 4.16
CA ARG A 138 3.15 -1.71 3.84
C ARG A 138 3.57 -0.41 4.53
N LEU A 139 3.60 0.68 3.78
CA LEU A 139 3.69 2.04 4.31
C LEU A 139 2.30 2.66 4.29
N THR A 140 1.71 2.87 5.46
CA THR A 140 0.39 3.51 5.61
C THR A 140 0.59 4.93 6.12
N CYS A 141 0.29 5.92 5.29
CA CYS A 141 0.28 7.32 5.66
C CYS A 141 -1.16 7.76 5.92
N ASP A 142 -1.48 7.98 7.18
CA ASP A 142 -2.79 8.35 7.72
C ASP A 142 -2.71 9.76 8.33
N GLY A 143 -2.20 10.69 7.54
CA GLY A 143 -1.72 12.00 7.99
C GLY A 143 -0.22 12.20 7.83
N GLY A 144 0.27 13.32 8.34
CA GLY A 144 1.69 13.67 8.36
C GLY A 144 2.27 14.02 6.99
N ASP A 145 3.55 14.37 7.00
CA ASP A 145 4.33 14.68 5.80
C ASP A 145 5.36 13.55 5.57
N THR A 146 5.20 12.80 4.48
CA THR A 146 6.08 11.67 4.13
C THR A 146 6.70 11.87 2.75
N THR A 147 8.01 11.69 2.65
CA THR A 147 8.73 11.63 1.37
C THR A 147 9.42 10.29 1.22
N VAL A 148 9.20 9.64 0.08
CA VAL A 148 9.89 8.41 -0.33
C VAL A 148 10.67 8.75 -1.60
N LEU A 149 12.00 8.67 -1.51
CA LEU A 149 12.92 9.07 -2.57
C LEU A 149 13.82 7.90 -2.95
N SER A 150 13.91 7.61 -4.26
CA SER A 150 14.83 6.62 -4.83
C SER A 150 14.72 5.25 -4.13
N SER A 151 13.50 4.87 -3.76
CA SER A 151 13.23 3.77 -2.84
C SER A 151 12.18 2.80 -3.39
N MET A 152 12.17 1.58 -2.85
CA MET A 152 11.15 0.58 -3.13
C MET A 152 10.30 0.31 -1.89
N VAL A 153 8.98 0.30 -2.07
CA VAL A 153 8.02 -0.07 -1.01
C VAL A 153 7.01 -1.03 -1.60
N SER A 154 6.74 -2.16 -0.95
CA SER A 154 5.81 -3.17 -1.53
C SER A 154 4.42 -2.58 -1.78
N GLU A 155 3.88 -1.88 -0.79
CA GLU A 155 2.56 -1.25 -0.86
C GLU A 155 2.55 0.06 -0.08
N VAL A 156 1.93 1.08 -0.65
CA VAL A 156 1.82 2.42 -0.10
C VAL A 156 0.35 2.83 -0.05
N LEU A 157 -0.13 3.19 1.13
CA LEU A 157 -1.49 3.67 1.34
C LEU A 157 -1.46 5.15 1.74
N CYS A 158 -2.13 5.99 0.96
CA CYS A 158 -2.29 7.42 1.23
C CYS A 158 -3.73 7.71 1.66
N TRP A 159 -3.93 7.96 2.96
CA TRP A 159 -5.24 8.09 3.59
C TRP A 159 -5.41 9.46 4.26
N ASP A 160 -6.68 9.80 4.51
CA ASP A 160 -7.13 10.95 5.30
C ASP A 160 -6.41 12.27 4.98
N GLY A 161 -5.62 12.80 5.92
CA GLY A 161 -4.92 14.08 5.81
C GLY A 161 -3.48 13.97 5.34
N ALA A 162 -3.03 12.81 4.85
CA ALA A 162 -1.62 12.58 4.49
C ALA A 162 -1.13 13.52 3.41
N LYS A 163 0.15 13.91 3.49
CA LYS A 163 0.89 14.52 2.39
C LYS A 163 2.04 13.59 2.05
N LEU A 164 1.94 12.93 0.91
CA LEU A 164 2.86 11.89 0.49
C LEU A 164 3.48 12.24 -0.85
N HIS A 165 4.80 12.27 -0.88
CA HIS A 165 5.59 12.49 -2.07
C HIS A 165 6.40 11.23 -2.41
N LEU A 166 6.14 10.63 -3.57
CA LEU A 166 6.92 9.51 -4.11
C LEU A 166 7.75 10.03 -5.28
N VAL A 167 9.08 9.95 -5.17
CA VAL A 167 10.03 10.45 -6.19
C VAL A 167 11.03 9.36 -6.50
N GLU A 168 11.23 9.04 -7.79
CA GLU A 168 12.11 7.93 -8.20
C GLU A 168 11.79 6.60 -7.50
N ALA A 169 10.52 6.40 -7.14
CA ALA A 169 10.10 5.30 -6.28
C ALA A 169 9.45 4.17 -7.07
N THR A 170 9.46 2.97 -6.50
CA THR A 170 8.64 1.85 -6.97
C THR A 170 7.73 1.33 -5.87
N ALA A 171 6.41 1.45 -6.07
CA ALA A 171 5.42 0.95 -5.13
C ALA A 171 4.07 0.68 -5.78
N SER A 172 3.33 -0.32 -5.30
CA SER A 172 1.87 -0.35 -5.54
C SER A 172 1.22 0.66 -4.61
N VAL A 173 0.33 1.50 -5.13
CA VAL A 173 -0.22 2.64 -4.39
C VAL A 173 -1.73 2.55 -4.35
N SER A 174 -2.32 2.79 -3.18
CA SER A 174 -3.75 3.07 -3.04
C SER A 174 -3.94 4.41 -2.34
N CYS A 175 -4.79 5.25 -2.91
CA CYS A 175 -5.03 6.59 -2.38
C CYS A 175 -6.52 6.80 -2.11
N LYS A 176 -6.85 6.90 -0.81
CA LYS A 176 -8.20 7.13 -0.28
C LYS A 176 -8.42 8.56 0.17
N GLY A 177 -7.34 9.26 0.50
CA GLY A 177 -7.36 10.63 0.99
C GLY A 177 -6.00 11.30 0.82
N GLY A 178 -5.90 12.53 1.31
CA GLY A 178 -4.65 13.27 1.35
C GLY A 178 -4.23 13.89 0.02
N ASP A 179 -3.00 14.39 0.03
CA ASP A 179 -2.24 14.91 -1.09
C ASP A 179 -1.16 13.89 -1.47
N LEU A 180 -1.37 13.18 -2.57
CA LEU A 180 -0.41 12.28 -3.16
C LEU A 180 0.22 12.93 -4.39
N TYR A 181 1.54 13.03 -4.39
CA TYR A 181 2.33 13.45 -5.55
C TYR A 181 3.31 12.35 -5.91
N ILE A 182 3.33 11.98 -7.18
CA ILE A 182 4.19 10.93 -7.74
C ILE A 182 4.99 11.54 -8.88
N GLU A 183 6.31 11.40 -8.84
CA GLU A 183 7.23 11.94 -9.83
C GLU A 183 8.34 10.93 -10.15
N ASP A 184 8.71 10.83 -11.42
CA ASP A 184 9.83 10.00 -11.91
C ASP A 184 9.76 8.53 -11.43
N SER A 185 8.55 8.02 -11.19
CA SER A 185 8.32 6.79 -10.43
C SER A 185 7.71 5.68 -11.30
N ARG A 186 7.81 4.44 -10.82
CA ARG A 186 7.14 3.28 -11.41
C ARG A 186 6.12 2.72 -10.44
N ILE A 187 4.85 2.77 -10.79
CA ILE A 187 3.74 2.32 -9.96
C ILE A 187 3.10 1.09 -10.61
N PRO A 188 3.41 -0.15 -10.17
CA PRO A 188 2.88 -1.35 -10.80
C PRO A 188 1.35 -1.42 -10.79
N LEU A 189 0.72 -0.89 -9.73
CA LEU A 189 -0.73 -0.75 -9.61
C LEU A 189 -1.03 0.55 -8.87
N MET A 190 -1.82 1.42 -9.51
CA MET A 190 -2.35 2.65 -8.92
C MET A 190 -3.84 2.48 -8.67
N THR A 191 -4.25 2.41 -7.41
CA THR A 191 -5.64 2.27 -6.99
C THR A 191 -6.21 3.61 -6.52
N LEU A 192 -7.29 4.04 -7.18
CA LEU A 192 -8.11 5.16 -6.77
C LEU A 192 -9.18 4.66 -5.80
N ASP A 193 -9.03 4.95 -4.51
CA ASP A 193 -9.95 4.50 -3.47
C ASP A 193 -10.97 5.60 -3.17
N LEU A 194 -12.13 5.50 -3.82
CA LEU A 194 -13.14 6.55 -3.89
C LEU A 194 -14.31 6.24 -2.95
N TRP A 195 -14.14 6.60 -1.68
CA TRP A 195 -15.21 6.57 -0.68
C TRP A 195 -15.94 7.91 -0.61
N ASP A 196 -17.27 7.85 -0.55
CA ASP A 196 -18.16 9.01 -0.51
C ASP A 196 -17.83 10.06 -1.59
N ALA A 197 -17.53 9.59 -2.80
CA ALA A 197 -17.06 10.40 -3.91
C ALA A 197 -18.08 10.48 -5.05
N ARG A 198 -18.01 11.55 -5.86
CA ARG A 198 -18.75 11.66 -7.12
C ARG A 198 -17.83 12.07 -8.24
N ALA A 199 -17.64 11.16 -9.19
CA ALA A 199 -16.72 11.36 -10.31
C ALA A 199 -17.09 10.55 -11.55
N ILE A 200 -16.70 11.05 -12.71
CA ILE A 200 -16.56 10.25 -13.93
C ILE A 200 -15.07 10.16 -14.25
N LEU A 201 -14.50 8.98 -14.03
CA LEU A 201 -13.13 8.64 -14.38
C LEU A 201 -13.05 8.27 -15.86
N MET A 202 -12.04 8.78 -16.55
CA MET A 202 -11.91 8.64 -18.01
C MET A 202 -10.48 8.28 -18.39
N ASP A 203 -10.35 7.50 -19.45
CA ASP A 203 -9.09 7.25 -20.17
C ASP A 203 -7.95 6.76 -19.25
N LEU A 204 -8.29 5.94 -18.24
CA LEU A 204 -7.30 5.31 -17.36
C LEU A 204 -6.70 4.11 -18.09
N GLU A 205 -5.51 4.28 -18.64
CA GLU A 205 -4.78 3.22 -19.33
C GLU A 205 -3.38 3.03 -18.72
N PRO A 206 -2.86 1.79 -18.63
CA PRO A 206 -1.47 1.56 -18.26
C PRO A 206 -0.52 2.18 -19.29
N GLY A 207 0.63 2.67 -18.83
CA GLY A 207 1.64 3.26 -19.68
C GLY A 207 2.42 4.37 -18.98
N HIS A 208 3.22 5.07 -19.79
CA HIS A 208 3.93 6.26 -19.34
C HIS A 208 2.98 7.46 -19.27
N ILE A 209 3.06 8.22 -18.19
CA ILE A 209 2.26 9.41 -17.93
C ILE A 209 3.22 10.59 -17.77
N ASP A 210 3.20 11.51 -18.73
CA ASP A 210 3.93 12.78 -18.61
C ASP A 210 3.32 13.65 -17.51
N HIS A 211 1.98 13.77 -17.52
CA HIS A 211 1.20 14.58 -16.58
C HIS A 211 -0.20 14.02 -16.41
N TRP A 212 -0.64 13.82 -15.17
CA TRP A 212 -2.03 13.49 -14.85
C TRP A 212 -2.40 13.98 -13.46
N LYS A 213 -3.61 14.56 -13.34
CA LYS A 213 -4.22 14.90 -12.07
C LYS A 213 -5.65 14.44 -12.03
N LEU A 214 -6.05 13.90 -10.87
CA LEU A 214 -7.40 13.38 -10.67
C LEU A 214 -8.49 14.39 -11.07
N ARG A 215 -8.31 15.69 -10.75
CA ARG A 215 -9.31 16.73 -10.99
C ARG A 215 -9.19 17.46 -12.33
N GLU A 216 -8.08 17.31 -13.03
CA GLU A 216 -7.88 17.96 -14.34
C GLU A 216 -8.26 17.01 -15.47
N ASN A 217 -7.96 15.71 -15.31
CA ASN A 217 -8.18 14.70 -16.33
C ASN A 217 -9.52 13.97 -16.20
N ASN A 218 -10.27 14.20 -15.12
CA ASN A 218 -11.56 13.55 -14.86
C ASN A 218 -12.64 14.57 -14.48
N LEU A 219 -13.91 14.21 -14.61
CA LEU A 219 -15.01 15.04 -14.12
C LEU A 219 -15.27 14.68 -12.65
N VAL A 220 -14.67 15.44 -11.73
CA VAL A 220 -14.79 15.20 -10.29
C VAL A 220 -15.62 16.31 -9.64
N TRP A 221 -16.79 15.96 -9.08
CA TRP A 221 -17.58 16.90 -8.28
C TRP A 221 -17.04 16.97 -6.86
N TRP A 222 -16.76 15.81 -6.25
CA TRP A 222 -16.06 15.72 -4.98
C TRP A 222 -15.40 14.34 -4.85
N ALA A 223 -14.24 14.30 -4.21
CA ALA A 223 -13.53 13.11 -3.79
C ALA A 223 -12.52 13.54 -2.73
N TYR A 224 -12.22 12.72 -1.73
CA TYR A 224 -11.19 13.07 -0.74
C TYR A 224 -9.78 13.18 -1.31
N PRO A 225 -9.28 12.21 -2.11
CA PRO A 225 -7.89 12.23 -2.54
C PRO A 225 -7.62 13.36 -3.53
N ARG A 226 -6.42 13.94 -3.42
CA ARG A 226 -5.80 14.82 -4.41
C ARG A 226 -4.54 14.11 -4.89
N ILE A 227 -4.51 13.81 -6.18
CA ILE A 227 -3.46 12.97 -6.78
C ILE A 227 -2.90 13.72 -7.98
N THR A 228 -1.58 13.83 -8.01
CA THR A 228 -0.79 14.33 -9.13
C THR A 228 0.27 13.30 -9.48
N ILE A 229 0.41 13.02 -10.77
CA ILE A 229 1.40 12.09 -11.33
C ILE A 229 2.14 12.83 -12.43
N GLU A 230 3.46 12.85 -12.35
CA GLU A 230 4.36 13.47 -13.32
C GLU A 230 5.42 12.48 -13.76
N ASN A 231 5.73 12.45 -15.06
CA ASN A 231 6.82 11.67 -15.67
C ASN A 231 6.98 10.24 -15.09
N SER A 232 5.89 9.49 -14.99
CA SER A 232 5.86 8.22 -14.25
C SER A 232 5.22 7.09 -15.07
N ASP A 233 5.63 5.86 -14.81
CA ASP A 233 5.07 4.66 -15.44
C ASP A 233 4.00 4.03 -14.54
N ILE A 234 2.77 3.91 -15.03
CA ILE A 234 1.68 3.20 -14.33
C ILE A 234 1.45 1.84 -15.01
N GLY A 235 1.67 0.76 -14.27
CA GLY A 235 1.52 -0.62 -14.76
C GLY A 235 0.08 -1.11 -14.81
N GLY A 236 -0.82 -0.49 -14.05
CA GLY A 236 -2.21 -0.89 -13.92
C GLY A 236 -3.03 0.11 -13.12
N TRP A 237 -4.32 0.20 -13.43
CA TRP A 237 -5.26 1.05 -12.70
C TRP A 237 -6.25 0.20 -11.91
N GLY A 238 -6.40 0.53 -10.63
CA GLY A 238 -7.44 0.03 -9.75
C GLY A 238 -8.46 1.13 -9.46
N VAL A 239 -9.73 0.77 -9.36
CA VAL A 239 -10.77 1.66 -8.81
C VAL A 239 -11.52 0.91 -7.74
N GLU A 240 -11.50 1.44 -6.53
CA GLU A 240 -12.30 0.96 -5.40
C GLU A 240 -13.39 2.00 -5.14
N VAL A 241 -14.64 1.56 -5.00
CA VAL A 241 -15.79 2.45 -4.79
C VAL A 241 -16.54 1.99 -3.54
N GLY A 242 -16.76 2.90 -2.60
CA GLY A 242 -17.44 2.60 -1.33
C GLY A 242 -18.28 3.74 -0.77
N GLY A 243 -19.01 3.46 0.31
CA GLY A 243 -19.86 4.44 0.98
C GLY A 243 -21.03 4.89 0.11
N THR A 244 -21.23 6.21 0.02
CA THR A 244 -22.33 6.86 -0.72
C THR A 244 -21.95 7.30 -2.13
N SER A 245 -20.92 6.67 -2.71
CA SER A 245 -20.30 7.11 -3.95
C SER A 245 -21.17 6.97 -5.20
N ASP A 246 -21.02 7.93 -6.13
CA ASP A 246 -21.57 7.94 -7.49
C ASP A 246 -20.40 8.07 -8.47
N VAL A 247 -19.76 6.94 -8.78
CA VAL A 247 -18.55 6.87 -9.63
C VAL A 247 -18.84 6.10 -10.90
N SER A 248 -18.53 6.70 -12.05
CA SER A 248 -18.50 6.03 -13.35
C SER A 248 -17.08 5.93 -13.87
N VAL A 249 -16.73 4.84 -14.55
CA VAL A 249 -15.48 4.70 -15.29
C VAL A 249 -15.78 4.53 -16.77
N ARG A 250 -15.09 5.27 -17.65
CA ARG A 250 -15.35 5.27 -19.09
C ARG A 250 -14.06 5.21 -19.87
N SER A 251 -14.06 4.48 -20.99
CA SER A 251 -12.91 4.42 -21.91
C SER A 251 -11.60 4.02 -21.22
N SER A 252 -11.65 3.20 -20.18
CA SER A 252 -10.50 2.83 -19.35
C SER A 252 -10.17 1.34 -19.46
N GLN A 253 -8.91 1.01 -19.18
CA GLN A 253 -8.39 -0.34 -19.04
C GLN A 253 -8.00 -0.59 -17.57
N LEU A 254 -8.96 -1.05 -16.78
CA LEU A 254 -8.74 -1.35 -15.36
C LEU A 254 -8.13 -2.73 -15.16
N SER A 255 -7.16 -2.81 -14.25
CA SER A 255 -6.63 -4.06 -13.70
C SER A 255 -7.49 -4.57 -12.55
N VAL A 256 -8.07 -3.66 -11.76
CA VAL A 256 -8.89 -3.97 -10.59
C VAL A 256 -10.11 -3.05 -10.56
N LEU A 257 -11.28 -3.62 -10.30
CA LEU A 257 -12.49 -2.90 -9.92
C LEU A 257 -13.01 -3.56 -8.64
N GLY A 258 -13.09 -2.81 -7.56
CA GLY A 258 -13.70 -3.26 -6.33
C GLY A 258 -14.84 -2.34 -5.90
N VAL A 259 -15.85 -2.98 -5.31
CA VAL A 259 -17.10 -2.34 -4.90
C VAL A 259 -17.36 -2.77 -3.47
N HIS A 260 -17.39 -1.80 -2.57
CA HIS A 260 -17.63 -2.00 -1.15
C HIS A 260 -19.12 -1.80 -0.84
N PHE A 261 -19.74 -2.87 -0.37
CA PHE A 261 -21.12 -2.83 0.12
C PHE A 261 -21.13 -2.59 1.62
N THR A 262 -22.02 -1.71 2.08
CA THR A 262 -22.21 -1.44 3.50
C THR A 262 -23.02 -2.55 4.17
N ASP A 263 -22.87 -2.69 5.49
CA ASP A 263 -23.58 -3.69 6.29
C ASP A 263 -25.10 -3.67 6.05
N GLY A 264 -25.70 -4.86 6.01
CA GLY A 264 -27.15 -5.04 5.82
C GLY A 264 -27.61 -5.21 4.36
N ILE A 265 -26.68 -5.23 3.40
CA ILE A 265 -26.99 -5.49 1.98
C ILE A 265 -26.65 -6.94 1.63
N ASN A 266 -27.64 -7.71 1.17
CA ASN A 266 -27.39 -8.97 0.47
C ASN A 266 -27.15 -8.67 -1.02
N VAL A 267 -25.98 -9.06 -1.53
CA VAL A 267 -25.61 -8.89 -2.94
C VAL A 267 -25.45 -10.26 -3.58
N SER A 268 -26.20 -10.51 -4.66
CA SER A 268 -25.93 -11.60 -5.61
C SER A 268 -25.44 -10.98 -6.91
N MET A 269 -24.35 -11.50 -7.47
CA MET A 269 -23.85 -11.09 -8.79
C MET A 269 -23.69 -12.33 -9.67
N GLU A 270 -24.35 -12.32 -10.81
CA GLU A 270 -24.26 -13.39 -11.81
C GLU A 270 -23.85 -12.82 -13.18
N ARG A 271 -23.12 -13.63 -13.96
CA ARG A 271 -22.68 -13.29 -15.33
C ARG A 271 -21.77 -12.05 -15.43
N LEU A 272 -20.87 -11.87 -14.46
CA LEU A 272 -19.83 -10.85 -14.55
C LEU A 272 -18.96 -11.07 -15.80
N PRO A 273 -18.80 -10.06 -16.67
CA PRO A 273 -17.97 -10.20 -17.87
C PRO A 273 -16.50 -10.37 -17.50
N THR A 274 -15.75 -11.06 -18.35
CA THR A 274 -14.28 -11.12 -18.30
C THR A 274 -13.70 -10.57 -19.60
N GLY A 275 -12.57 -9.86 -19.54
CA GLY A 275 -11.91 -9.25 -20.70
C GLY A 275 -12.22 -7.75 -20.87
N ARG A 276 -11.98 -7.21 -22.08
CA ARG A 276 -12.24 -5.80 -22.40
C ARG A 276 -13.75 -5.56 -22.48
N VAL A 277 -14.24 -4.59 -21.73
CA VAL A 277 -15.67 -4.22 -21.72
C VAL A 277 -15.81 -2.74 -22.05
N ASP A 278 -16.48 -2.42 -23.15
CA ASP A 278 -16.67 -1.02 -23.59
C ASP A 278 -17.60 -0.24 -22.66
N ARG A 279 -18.57 -0.93 -22.04
CA ARG A 279 -19.49 -0.41 -21.03
C ARG A 279 -19.95 -1.56 -20.13
N TRP A 280 -19.89 -1.37 -18.82
CA TRP A 280 -20.52 -2.26 -17.84
C TRP A 280 -21.14 -1.45 -16.71
N ASN A 281 -22.41 -1.70 -16.41
CA ASN A 281 -23.16 -1.11 -15.33
C ASN A 281 -23.73 -2.22 -14.43
N LEU A 282 -23.40 -2.18 -13.14
CA LEU A 282 -23.81 -3.17 -12.16
C LEU A 282 -25.34 -3.35 -12.06
N LEU A 283 -26.13 -2.30 -12.27
CA LEU A 283 -27.60 -2.35 -12.18
C LEU A 283 -28.28 -2.71 -13.51
N GLU A 284 -27.63 -2.45 -14.63
CA GLU A 284 -28.21 -2.69 -15.97
C GLU A 284 -27.71 -3.99 -16.61
N ASP A 285 -26.42 -4.30 -16.44
CA ASP A 285 -25.71 -5.35 -17.17
C ASP A 285 -25.41 -6.58 -16.31
N ALA A 286 -25.62 -6.51 -14.99
CA ALA A 286 -25.56 -7.64 -14.08
C ALA A 286 -26.92 -7.88 -13.42
N GLU A 287 -27.29 -9.15 -13.19
CA GLU A 287 -28.45 -9.47 -12.36
C GLU A 287 -28.04 -9.26 -10.90
N VAL A 288 -28.25 -8.04 -10.40
CA VAL A 288 -27.95 -7.69 -9.01
C VAL A 288 -29.23 -7.54 -8.23
N ASN A 289 -29.52 -8.55 -7.42
CA ASN A 289 -30.58 -8.48 -6.42
C ASN A 289 -30.00 -7.88 -5.14
N MET A 290 -30.31 -6.60 -4.88
CA MET A 290 -30.07 -5.96 -3.59
C MET A 290 -31.35 -6.02 -2.76
N ILE A 291 -31.31 -6.80 -1.68
CA ILE A 291 -32.40 -6.84 -0.70
C ILE A 291 -31.91 -6.08 0.54
N LEU A 292 -32.57 -4.96 0.85
CA LEU A 292 -32.46 -4.30 2.15
C LEU A 292 -33.16 -5.18 3.19
N LEU A 293 -32.43 -5.62 4.20
CA LEU A 293 -32.98 -6.31 5.38
C LEU A 293 -33.48 -5.30 6.42
#